data_AF-A0A0M2Q2N5-F1
#
_entry.id   AF-A0A0M2Q2N5-F1
#
_cell.length_a   1.000
_cell.length_b   1.000
_cell.length_c   1.000
_cell.angle_alpha   90.00
_cell.angle_beta   90.00
_cell.angle_gamma   90.00
#
_symmetry.space_group_name_H-M   'P 1'
#
loop_
_entity.id
_entity.type
_entity.pdbx_description
1 polymer ?
#
loop_
_entity_poly.entity_id
_entity_poly.type
_entity_poly.pdbx_seq_one_letter_code
_entity_poly.pdbx_strand_id
1 'polypeptide(L)'
;DDGTLRLWDLQGQQIGEPFQGHTNWVLSVAFSPDGERIVSGSSDGTLRLWHASPTAWFRIGCNRLRYHPLFRDPATEIPNDPELLESVVQARQACQTRVWDP
;
A
#
# COMPACT_ATOMS: atom_id res chain seq x y z
N ASP A 1 7.93 -14.26 18.13
CA ASP A 1 8.19 -13.49 16.92
C ASP A 1 8.53 -14.47 15.81
N ASP A 2 7.90 -14.38 14.65
CA ASP A 2 7.99 -15.37 13.55
C ASP A 2 8.92 -14.91 12.40
N GLY A 3 9.54 -13.73 12.51
CA GLY A 3 10.44 -13.20 11.48
C GLY A 3 9.73 -12.79 10.19
N THR A 4 8.40 -12.69 10.18
CA THR A 4 7.64 -12.30 8.99
C THR A 4 7.31 -10.81 8.98
N LEU A 5 7.17 -10.25 7.79
CA LEU A 5 6.47 -8.97 7.60
C LEU A 5 5.06 -9.25 7.13
N ARG A 6 4.10 -8.42 7.54
CA ARG A 6 2.70 -8.51 7.15
C ARG A 6 2.16 -7.11 6.88
N LEU A 7 1.20 -7.01 5.98
CA LEU A 7 0.47 -5.78 5.71
C LEU A 7 -0.95 -5.94 6.24
N TRP A 8 -1.51 -4.86 6.78
CA TRP A 8 -2.89 -4.81 7.24
C TRP A 8 -3.60 -3.62 6.62
N ASP A 9 -4.91 -3.74 6.48
CA ASP A 9 -5.76 -2.59 6.23
C ASP A 9 -6.06 -1.81 7.52
N LEU A 10 -6.78 -0.69 7.38
CA LEU A 10 -7.23 0.13 8.50
C LEU A 10 -8.27 -0.56 9.39
N GLN A 11 -8.85 -1.68 8.94
CA GLN A 11 -9.78 -2.52 9.68
C GLN A 11 -9.06 -3.67 10.41
N GLY A 12 -7.72 -3.75 10.32
CA GLY A 12 -6.90 -4.80 10.92
C GLY A 12 -6.89 -6.14 10.16
N GLN A 13 -7.46 -6.21 8.95
CA GLN A 13 -7.42 -7.43 8.14
C GLN A 13 -6.10 -7.51 7.38
N GLN A 14 -5.46 -8.68 7.41
CA GLN A 14 -4.20 -8.90 6.71
C GLN A 14 -4.40 -8.84 5.19
N ILE A 15 -3.49 -8.15 4.51
CA ILE A 15 -3.47 -7.99 3.05
C ILE A 15 -2.43 -8.96 2.48
N GLY A 16 -2.90 -10.04 1.86
CA GLY A 16 -2.04 -11.03 1.21
C GLY A 16 -1.25 -11.91 2.18
N GLU A 17 -0.34 -12.70 1.62
CA GLU A 17 0.52 -13.62 2.38
C GLU A 17 1.65 -12.86 3.11
N PRO A 18 2.13 -13.35 4.26
CA PRO A 18 3.29 -12.79 4.93
C PRO A 18 4.54 -12.83 4.06
N PHE A 19 5.40 -11.82 4.16
CA PHE A 19 6.74 -11.86 3.57
C PHE A 19 7.63 -12.72 4.45
N GLN A 20 7.97 -13.89 3.93
CA GLN A 20 8.78 -14.88 4.63
C GLN A 20 10.22 -14.84 4.12
N GLY A 21 11.17 -14.91 5.04
CA GLY A 21 12.58 -15.08 4.68
C GLY A 21 13.56 -14.69 5.78
N HIS A 22 13.23 -13.74 6.66
CA HIS A 22 14.07 -13.48 7.82
C HIS A 22 14.02 -14.68 8.78
N THR A 23 15.18 -15.05 9.32
CA THR A 23 15.31 -16.18 10.25
C THR A 23 15.36 -15.73 11.71
N ASN A 24 15.31 -14.42 11.96
CA ASN A 24 15.32 -13.81 13.26
C ASN A 24 14.48 -12.52 13.27
N TRP A 25 14.42 -11.82 14.39
CA TRP A 25 13.58 -10.62 14.59
C TRP A 25 13.80 -9.56 13.52
N VAL A 26 12.70 -9.02 13.00
CA VAL A 26 12.73 -7.85 12.13
C VAL A 26 12.78 -6.62 13.02
N LEU A 27 13.84 -5.84 12.91
CA LEU A 27 14.12 -4.70 13.78
C LEU A 27 13.76 -3.36 13.13
N SER A 28 13.66 -3.32 11.79
CA SER A 28 13.34 -2.11 11.04
C SER A 28 12.61 -2.42 9.73
N VAL A 29 11.77 -1.47 9.31
CA VAL A 29 11.06 -1.51 8.03
C VAL A 29 10.97 -0.10 7.43
N ALA A 30 11.05 0.01 6.11
CA ALA A 30 10.83 1.25 5.38
C ALA A 30 10.12 0.98 4.04
N PHE A 31 9.24 1.89 3.64
CA PHE A 31 8.63 1.91 2.31
C PHE A 31 9.43 2.80 1.38
N SER A 32 9.51 2.42 0.10
CA SER A 32 9.93 3.36 -0.94
C SER A 32 8.88 4.47 -1.11
N PRO A 33 9.28 5.68 -1.54
CA PRO A 33 8.34 6.78 -1.78
C PRO A 33 7.25 6.46 -2.82
N ASP A 34 7.55 5.58 -3.78
CA ASP A 34 6.60 5.08 -4.78
C ASP A 34 5.63 4.00 -4.24
N GLY A 35 5.86 3.50 -3.02
CA GLY A 35 5.06 2.44 -2.40
C GLY A 35 5.23 1.04 -3.02
N GLU A 36 6.15 0.87 -3.98
CA GLU A 36 6.31 -0.40 -4.70
C GLU A 36 7.29 -1.36 -4.02
N ARG A 37 8.07 -0.87 -3.07
CA ARG A 37 9.14 -1.62 -2.40
C ARG A 37 9.08 -1.43 -0.90
N ILE A 38 9.44 -2.50 -0.20
CA ILE A 38 9.66 -2.50 1.23
C ILE A 38 11.08 -2.99 1.48
N VAL A 39 11.83 -2.31 2.34
CA VAL A 39 13.11 -2.80 2.85
C VAL A 39 12.94 -3.14 4.33
N SER A 40 13.46 -4.28 4.74
CA SER A 40 13.49 -4.70 6.15
C SER A 40 14.90 -5.07 6.60
N GLY A 41 15.21 -4.75 7.86
CA GLY A 41 16.45 -5.16 8.52
C GLY A 41 16.17 -6.07 9.71
N SER A 42 17.00 -7.09 9.88
CA SER A 42 16.80 -8.12 10.91
C SER A 42 18.07 -8.40 11.71
N SER A 43 17.87 -8.93 12.92
CA SER A 43 18.93 -9.52 13.74
C SER A 43 19.56 -10.78 13.12
N ASP A 44 19.05 -11.28 12.00
CA ASP A 44 19.70 -12.33 11.20
C ASP A 44 20.92 -11.82 10.41
N GLY A 45 21.22 -10.51 10.51
CA GLY A 45 22.36 -9.87 9.86
C GLY A 45 22.09 -9.48 8.41
N THR A 46 20.85 -9.58 7.94
CA THR A 46 20.49 -9.28 6.54
C THR A 46 19.54 -8.09 6.43
N LEU A 47 19.67 -7.40 5.28
CA LEU A 47 18.62 -6.56 4.73
C LEU A 47 17.89 -7.34 3.64
N ARG A 48 16.56 -7.20 3.55
CA ARG A 48 15.76 -7.79 2.49
C ARG A 48 14.95 -6.72 1.78
N LEU A 49 14.94 -6.81 0.44
CA LEU A 49 14.08 -6.02 -0.42
C LEU A 49 12.89 -6.88 -0.82
N TRP A 50 11.70 -6.42 -0.49
CA TRP A 50 10.45 -7.03 -0.89
C TRP A 50 9.84 -6.19 -1.99
N HIS A 51 9.56 -6.86 -3.10
CA HIS A 51 8.68 -6.28 -4.10
C HIS A 51 7.26 -6.49 -3.63
N ALA A 52 6.51 -5.39 -3.57
CA ALA A 52 5.11 -5.49 -3.89
C ALA A 52 5.01 -6.18 -5.24
N SER A 53 4.08 -7.11 -5.43
CA SER A 53 3.50 -7.14 -6.77
C SER A 53 2.80 -5.79 -6.89
N PRO A 54 3.30 -4.82 -7.68
CA PRO A 54 2.72 -3.48 -7.72
C PRO A 54 1.26 -3.61 -8.15
N THR A 55 0.99 -4.55 -9.06
CA THR A 55 -0.35 -4.94 -9.48
C THR A 55 -1.21 -5.46 -8.34
N ALA A 56 -0.68 -6.24 -7.40
CA ALA A 56 -1.50 -6.80 -6.32
C ALA A 56 -1.97 -5.73 -5.33
N TRP A 57 -1.08 -4.90 -4.80
CA TRP A 57 -1.48 -3.91 -3.78
C TRP A 57 -2.16 -2.71 -4.39
N PHE A 58 -1.71 -2.26 -5.56
CA PHE A 58 -2.40 -1.20 -6.30
C PHE A 58 -3.84 -1.63 -6.61
N ARG A 59 -4.06 -2.86 -7.07
CA ARG A 59 -5.41 -3.40 -7.33
C ARG A 59 -6.23 -3.55 -6.06
N ILE A 60 -5.65 -4.00 -4.94
CA ILE A 60 -6.35 -4.08 -3.66
C ILE A 60 -6.76 -2.69 -3.17
N GLY A 61 -5.83 -1.72 -3.18
CA GLY A 61 -6.09 -0.34 -2.80
C GLY A 61 -7.17 0.30 -3.65
N CYS A 62 -7.05 0.19 -4.98
CA CYS A 62 -8.08 0.66 -5.91
C CYS A 62 -9.43 -0.02 -5.66
N ASN A 63 -9.49 -1.34 -5.50
CA ASN A 63 -10.78 -2.00 -5.28
C ASN A 63 -11.45 -1.60 -3.96
N ARG A 64 -10.68 -1.31 -2.91
CA ARG A 64 -11.21 -0.81 -1.63
C ARG A 64 -11.73 0.62 -1.74
N LEU A 65 -11.04 1.46 -2.49
CA LEU A 65 -11.42 2.86 -2.66
C LEU A 65 -12.48 3.08 -3.75
N ARG A 66 -12.79 2.07 -4.58
CA ARG A 66 -13.70 2.18 -5.74
C ARG A 66 -15.02 2.86 -5.44
N TYR A 67 -15.60 2.61 -4.26
CA TYR A 67 -16.86 3.20 -3.83
C TYR A 67 -16.73 4.09 -2.60
N HIS A 68 -15.50 4.39 -2.17
CA HIS A 68 -15.26 5.24 -1.02
C HIS A 68 -15.60 6.71 -1.35
N PRO A 69 -16.22 7.48 -0.44
CA PRO A 69 -16.58 8.89 -0.69
C PRO A 69 -15.41 9.73 -1.22
N LEU A 70 -14.21 9.54 -0.69
CA LEU A 70 -12.98 10.17 -1.18
C LEU A 70 -12.76 10.02 -2.69
N PHE A 71 -13.16 8.92 -3.31
CA PHE A 71 -13.02 8.70 -4.76
C PHE A 71 -14.31 9.00 -5.52
N ARG A 72 -15.48 8.92 -4.86
CA ARG A 72 -16.77 9.20 -5.47
C ARG A 72 -16.96 10.69 -5.70
N ASP A 73 -16.81 11.49 -4.64
CA ASP A 73 -17.02 12.94 -4.62
C ASP A 73 -15.87 13.66 -3.86
N PRO A 74 -14.63 13.63 -4.38
CA PRO A 74 -13.44 14.11 -3.67
C PRO A 74 -13.54 15.57 -3.21
N ALA A 75 -14.14 16.44 -4.03
CA ALA A 75 -14.28 17.87 -3.74
C ALA A 75 -15.20 18.15 -2.54
N THR A 76 -16.15 17.26 -2.27
CA THR A 76 -17.03 17.35 -1.09
C THR A 76 -16.28 16.94 0.18
N GLU A 77 -15.45 15.90 0.09
CA GLU A 77 -14.68 15.37 1.22
C GLU A 77 -13.44 16.22 1.54
N ILE A 78 -12.88 16.91 0.54
CA ILE A 78 -11.63 17.68 0.65
C ILE A 78 -11.88 19.13 0.19
N PRO A 79 -12.68 19.92 0.93
CA PRO A 79 -13.07 21.26 0.49
C PRO A 79 -11.96 22.31 0.63
N ASN A 80 -10.98 22.07 1.50
CA ASN A 80 -10.01 23.10 1.93
C ASN A 80 -8.54 22.70 1.68
N ASP A 81 -8.29 21.64 0.90
CA ASP A 81 -6.93 21.16 0.62
C ASP A 81 -6.79 20.81 -0.88
N PRO A 82 -6.40 21.78 -1.72
CA PRO A 82 -6.32 21.58 -3.17
C PRO A 82 -5.20 20.61 -3.58
N GLU A 83 -4.11 20.53 -2.80
CA GLU A 83 -2.98 19.64 -3.07
C GLU A 83 -3.37 18.18 -2.82
N LEU A 84 -4.06 17.92 -1.71
CA LEU A 84 -4.62 16.61 -1.42
C LEU A 84 -5.71 16.22 -2.43
N LEU A 85 -6.57 17.17 -2.82
CA LEU A 85 -7.60 16.95 -3.83
C LEU A 85 -6.98 16.51 -5.17
N GLU A 86 -5.93 17.18 -5.64
CA GLU A 86 -5.20 16.81 -6.85
C GLU A 86 -4.63 15.38 -6.76
N SER A 87 -3.98 15.08 -5.62
CA SER A 87 -3.42 13.75 -5.36
C SER A 87 -4.48 12.64 -5.42
N VAL A 88 -5.66 12.90 -4.84
CA VAL A 88 -6.79 11.95 -4.84
C VAL A 88 -7.38 11.77 -6.24
N VAL A 89 -7.52 12.85 -7.01
CA VAL A 89 -7.97 12.79 -8.41
C VAL A 89 -7.00 11.99 -9.26
N GLN A 90 -5.69 12.22 -9.12
CA GLN A 90 -4.66 11.48 -9.83
C GLN A 90 -4.67 9.99 -9.46
N ALA A 91 -4.80 9.67 -8.18
CA ALA A 91 -4.89 8.29 -7.69
C ALA A 91 -6.13 7.57 -8.28
N ARG A 92 -7.30 8.23 -8.29
CA ARG A 92 -8.53 7.70 -8.90
C ARG A 92 -8.33 7.42 -10.40
N GLN A 93 -7.72 8.34 -11.14
CA GLN A 93 -7.46 8.17 -12.57
C GLN A 93 -6.53 6.97 -12.84
N ALA A 94 -5.51 6.80 -12.00
CA ALA A 94 -4.62 5.65 -12.08
C ALA A 94 -5.38 4.33 -11.80
N CYS A 95 -6.30 4.32 -10.84
CA CYS A 95 -7.15 3.16 -10.57
C CYS A 95 -8.13 2.85 -11.71
N GLN A 96 -8.74 3.88 -12.32
CA GLN A 96 -9.63 3.73 -13.46
C GLN A 96 -8.91 3.03 -14.62
N THR A 97 -7.74 3.55 -15.00
CA THR A 97 -6.98 3.11 -16.19
C THR A 97 -6.24 1.80 -16.03
N ARG A 98 -5.83 1.43 -14.81
CA ARG A 98 -4.97 0.25 -14.58
C ARG A 98 -5.68 -0.91 -13.89
N VAL A 99 -6.89 -0.70 -13.34
CA VAL A 99 -7.56 -1.70 -12.50
C VAL A 99 -9.03 -1.90 -12.84
N TRP A 100 -9.84 -0.83 -12.88
CA TRP A 100 -11.30 -0.99 -12.99
C TRP A 100 -11.81 -1.07 -14.43
N ASP A 101 -11.13 -0.42 -15.37
CA ASP A 101 -11.44 -0.39 -16.80
C ASP A 101 -10.12 -0.43 -17.62
N PRO A 102 -9.42 -1.57 -17.61
CA PRO A 102 -8.06 -1.69 -18.14
C PRO A 102 -7.97 -1.77 -19.67
#